data_AF-A0A948SKA9-F1
#
_entry.id   AF-A0A948SKA9-F1
#
_cell.length_a   1.000
_cell.length_b   1.000
_cell.length_c   1.000
_cell.angle_alpha   90.00
_cell.angle_beta   90.00
_cell.angle_gamma   90.00
#
_symmetry.space_group_name_H-M   'P 1'
#
loop_
_entity.id
_entity.type
_entity.pdbx_description
1 polymer ?
#
loop_
_entity_poly.entity_id
_entity_poly.type
_entity_poly.pdbx_seq_one_letter_code
_entity_poly.pdbx_strand_id
1 'polypeptide(L)'
;MSVESQKRALLAASPLFARLPDDALALIEPRLEPYPVESGDWLMRKGDPGDALYIVDTGRLEVVLGEHDGVEPEDDEEVRVLRVLGRGATVGELALVTGDPRSASVRATRDSSLYRLSYQDFHALLSDSPAFGHALVKVLGRQLQASGGFPGDVPSPKTTAFIPLQERVNLELLAEVVRRAFGPLEDVAVLDQHTAEQGSPEGWGHMLDALEQEHHRVLLVSQSTDTPWRRFCVRQADRLVCVTRPEMPPHDRPMPRLRGCDLVFVGPDHPAEIADAWIDRLRPRARHRVWTTPQSVNVPDVQRAARRLAGRALGLVLGGGGARGYAHLGVLEVLEENGIPVDRVGGTSMGGIVASLYAYGLNAEQRRRAAAAIFAPRVRHRYQVPPRSALARTEGAEEVMDRVFGDAMIETLPTDLFTVAADMVEAEMVVQRRGRVADAALSTARIPAILPPGRDDGRLLVDGGLIRNLPVGVMADMNEGPVVAIDVGGRFEPEVEDDGLPELPGVGETLMRSVLLASAAMNESVIARADLVIEPEVSGIKMLAFQEIDKAIEVGRRAAEENLDAIRELLD
;
A
#
# COMPACT_ATOMS: atom_id res chain seq x y z
N MET A 1 -14.09 27.20 26.09
CA MET A 1 -14.15 28.39 25.19
C MET A 1 -15.61 28.65 24.84
N SER A 2 -16.06 29.91 24.75
CA SER A 2 -17.41 30.23 24.26
C SER A 2 -17.48 30.00 22.73
N VAL A 3 -18.67 29.73 22.18
CA VAL A 3 -18.87 29.50 20.73
C VAL A 3 -18.35 30.67 19.88
N GLU A 4 -18.52 31.90 20.35
CA GLU A 4 -17.97 33.12 19.71
C GLU A 4 -16.44 33.10 19.64
N SER A 5 -15.77 32.70 20.73
CA SER A 5 -14.30 32.58 20.73
C SER A 5 -13.78 31.50 19.75
N GLN A 6 -14.58 30.46 19.48
CA GLN A 6 -14.21 29.41 18.49
C GLN A 6 -14.34 29.89 17.05
N LYS A 7 -15.44 30.58 16.69
CA LYS A 7 -15.63 31.13 15.33
C LYS A 7 -14.52 32.12 14.98
N ARG A 8 -14.14 32.98 15.93
CA ARG A 8 -13.09 33.97 15.72
C ARG A 8 -11.70 33.34 15.55
N ALA A 9 -11.37 32.32 16.35
CA ALA A 9 -10.14 31.55 16.18
C ALA A 9 -10.10 30.83 14.82
N LEU A 10 -11.22 30.28 14.37
CA LEU A 10 -11.32 29.63 13.06
C LEU A 10 -11.13 30.61 11.90
N LEU A 11 -11.78 31.77 11.95
CA LEU A 11 -11.60 32.81 10.94
C LEU A 11 -10.15 33.29 10.89
N ALA A 12 -9.49 33.46 12.04
CA ALA A 12 -8.08 33.80 12.10
C ALA A 12 -7.16 32.71 11.50
N ALA A 13 -7.54 31.44 11.60
CA ALA A 13 -6.81 30.32 11.01
C ALA A 13 -7.06 30.15 9.50
N SER A 14 -8.12 30.76 8.95
CA SER A 14 -8.49 30.59 7.55
C SER A 14 -7.71 31.52 6.61
N PRO A 15 -7.06 31.02 5.55
CA PRO A 15 -6.30 31.87 4.63
C PRO A 15 -7.09 33.04 4.01
N LEU A 16 -8.41 32.87 3.85
CA LEU A 16 -9.31 33.90 3.33
C LEU A 16 -9.57 35.03 4.33
N PHE A 17 -9.64 34.72 5.62
CA PHE A 17 -10.08 35.66 6.66
C PHE A 17 -8.94 36.13 7.59
N ALA A 18 -7.82 35.40 7.65
CA ALA A 18 -6.70 35.61 8.58
C ALA A 18 -6.06 37.01 8.54
N ARG A 19 -6.23 37.74 7.43
CA ARG A 19 -5.66 39.09 7.24
C ARG A 19 -6.69 40.20 7.30
N LEU A 20 -7.92 39.87 7.67
CA LEU A 20 -8.97 40.88 7.87
C LEU A 20 -8.79 41.56 9.21
N PRO A 21 -9.07 42.87 9.29
CA PRO A 21 -9.07 43.57 10.56
C PRO A 21 -10.21 43.06 11.46
N ASP A 22 -10.04 43.24 12.77
CA ASP A 22 -10.95 42.70 13.80
C ASP A 22 -12.41 43.17 13.65
N ASP A 23 -12.63 44.39 13.16
CA ASP A 23 -13.93 44.95 12.85
C ASP A 23 -14.61 44.23 11.68
N ALA A 24 -13.86 43.88 10.64
CA ALA A 24 -14.36 43.08 9.53
C ALA A 24 -14.68 41.63 9.95
N LEU A 25 -13.86 41.03 10.82
CA LEU A 25 -14.15 39.70 11.38
C LEU A 25 -15.42 39.69 12.24
N ALA A 26 -15.64 40.74 13.04
CA ALA A 26 -16.84 40.90 13.85
C ALA A 26 -18.13 41.03 13.01
N LEU A 27 -18.03 41.49 11.76
CA LEU A 27 -19.16 41.49 10.82
C LEU A 27 -19.46 40.09 10.26
N ILE A 28 -18.46 39.22 10.13
CA ILE A 28 -18.61 37.90 9.51
C ILE A 28 -19.15 36.87 10.51
N GLU A 29 -18.61 36.88 11.73
CA GLU A 29 -18.93 35.94 12.80
C GLU A 29 -20.43 35.65 13.03
N PRO A 30 -21.32 36.66 13.11
CA PRO A 30 -22.76 36.42 13.32
C PRO A 30 -23.47 35.81 12.12
N ARG A 31 -22.87 35.87 10.91
CA ARG A 31 -23.44 35.34 9.66
C ARG A 31 -23.03 33.89 9.37
N LEU A 32 -22.17 33.31 10.20
CA LEU A 32 -21.71 31.93 10.07
C LEU A 32 -22.70 30.96 10.74
N GLU A 33 -23.27 30.06 9.94
CA GLU A 33 -24.20 29.01 10.37
C GLU A 33 -23.47 27.65 10.49
N PRO A 34 -23.63 26.89 11.58
CA PRO A 34 -23.08 25.54 11.67
C PRO A 34 -23.66 24.62 10.59
N TYR A 35 -22.82 23.79 9.98
CA TYR A 35 -23.19 22.87 8.90
C TYR A 35 -22.41 21.55 9.03
N PRO A 36 -22.99 20.51 9.67
CA PRO A 36 -22.34 19.21 9.80
C PRO A 36 -22.41 18.42 8.49
N VAL A 37 -21.35 17.68 8.18
CA VAL A 37 -21.28 16.74 7.04
C VAL A 37 -20.70 15.43 7.55
N GLU A 38 -21.38 14.32 7.29
CA GLU A 38 -20.90 13.00 7.72
C GLU A 38 -19.82 12.47 6.77
N SER A 39 -18.88 11.68 7.31
CA SER A 39 -17.91 10.93 6.50
C SER A 39 -18.63 10.08 5.44
N GLY A 40 -18.23 10.24 4.18
CA GLY A 40 -18.82 9.61 3.00
C GLY A 40 -19.81 10.50 2.25
N ASP A 41 -20.37 11.52 2.89
CA ASP A 41 -21.38 12.38 2.28
C ASP A 41 -20.77 13.45 1.37
N TRP A 42 -21.55 13.85 0.35
CA TRP A 42 -21.20 14.94 -0.56
C TRP A 42 -21.63 16.27 0.04
N LEU A 43 -20.68 17.19 0.20
CA LEU A 43 -20.99 18.59 0.55
C LEU A 43 -21.64 19.31 -0.65
N MET A 44 -21.11 19.09 -1.85
CA MET A 44 -21.62 19.64 -3.10
C MET A 44 -21.11 18.82 -4.29
N ARG A 45 -21.83 18.85 -5.40
CA ARG A 45 -21.43 18.24 -6.67
C ARG A 45 -21.10 19.31 -7.71
N LYS A 46 -20.21 18.97 -8.63
CA LYS A 46 -19.96 19.79 -9.82
C LYS A 46 -21.29 20.02 -10.55
N GLY A 47 -21.54 21.25 -10.97
CA GLY A 47 -22.80 21.65 -11.63
C GLY A 47 -23.91 22.09 -10.67
N ASP A 48 -23.79 21.85 -9.36
CA ASP A 48 -24.73 22.41 -8.37
C ASP A 48 -24.70 23.96 -8.40
N PRO A 49 -25.77 24.64 -7.99
CA PRO A 49 -25.74 26.10 -7.85
C PRO A 49 -24.75 26.56 -6.78
N GLY A 50 -24.12 27.71 -7.03
CA GLY A 50 -23.27 28.41 -6.06
C GLY A 50 -24.10 29.09 -4.96
N ASP A 51 -24.57 28.34 -3.97
CA ASP A 51 -25.51 28.83 -2.94
C ASP A 51 -24.84 29.31 -1.64
N ALA A 52 -23.61 28.86 -1.36
CA ALA A 52 -22.87 29.19 -0.15
C ALA A 52 -21.34 28.97 -0.25
N LEU A 53 -20.62 29.57 0.69
CA LEU A 53 -19.21 29.32 1.01
C LEU A 53 -19.16 28.48 2.28
N TYR A 54 -18.24 27.53 2.34
CA TYR A 54 -18.03 26.69 3.53
C TYR A 54 -16.62 26.87 4.09
N ILE A 55 -16.52 26.91 5.42
CA ILE A 55 -15.26 26.98 6.18
C ILE A 55 -15.17 25.73 7.04
N VAL A 56 -14.09 24.96 6.91
CA VAL A 56 -13.90 23.74 7.70
C VAL A 56 -13.52 24.10 9.13
N ASP A 57 -14.37 23.81 10.11
CA ASP A 57 -14.02 23.95 11.54
C ASP A 57 -13.28 22.70 12.01
N THR A 58 -13.86 21.53 11.80
CA THR A 58 -13.21 20.24 12.10
C THR A 58 -13.42 19.23 10.97
N GLY A 59 -12.53 18.25 10.86
CA GLY A 59 -12.64 17.14 9.90
C GLY A 59 -11.81 17.30 8.63
N ARG A 60 -12.19 16.55 7.58
CA ARG A 60 -11.48 16.50 6.28
C ARG A 60 -12.44 16.36 5.11
N LEU A 61 -12.19 17.15 4.07
CA LEU A 61 -12.92 17.09 2.81
C LEU A 61 -11.95 16.87 1.64
N GLU A 62 -12.41 16.21 0.59
CA GLU A 62 -11.70 16.05 -0.68
C GLU A 62 -12.43 16.80 -1.79
N VAL A 63 -11.67 17.55 -2.59
CA VAL A 63 -12.12 18.11 -3.86
C VAL A 63 -11.74 17.13 -4.97
N VAL A 64 -12.71 16.66 -5.74
CA VAL A 64 -12.53 15.61 -6.73
C VAL A 64 -13.02 16.01 -8.13
N LEU A 65 -12.37 15.46 -9.16
CA LEU A 65 -12.77 15.52 -10.56
C LEU A 65 -12.97 14.10 -11.10
N GLY A 66 -14.11 13.85 -11.74
CA GLY A 66 -14.46 12.60 -12.42
C GLY A 66 -15.76 12.78 -13.21
N GLU A 67 -15.87 12.13 -14.37
CA GLU A 67 -17.05 12.20 -15.24
C GLU A 67 -18.03 11.08 -14.90
N HIS A 68 -18.94 11.31 -13.95
CA HIS A 68 -20.37 11.04 -14.14
C HIS A 68 -21.19 11.51 -12.93
N ASP A 69 -21.90 12.60 -13.19
CA ASP A 69 -23.13 13.09 -12.57
C ASP A 69 -24.02 12.00 -11.92
N GLY A 70 -24.04 11.98 -10.59
CA GLY A 70 -25.22 11.51 -9.84
C GLY A 70 -25.47 9.99 -9.75
N VAL A 71 -24.59 9.13 -10.25
CA VAL A 71 -24.65 7.66 -10.03
C VAL A 71 -23.46 7.24 -9.16
N GLU A 72 -23.66 6.29 -8.22
CA GLU A 72 -22.54 5.73 -7.45
C GLU A 72 -21.53 5.08 -8.40
N PRO A 73 -20.22 5.33 -8.25
CA PRO A 73 -19.21 4.73 -9.12
C PRO A 73 -19.26 3.21 -9.00
N GLU A 74 -19.30 2.51 -10.14
CA GLU A 74 -18.89 1.10 -10.19
C GLU A 74 -17.37 1.03 -9.91
N ASP A 75 -16.91 -0.10 -9.37
CA ASP A 75 -15.62 -0.28 -8.67
C ASP A 75 -14.32 0.10 -9.45
N ASP A 76 -14.38 0.60 -10.69
CA ASP A 76 -13.22 0.81 -11.59
C ASP A 76 -13.06 2.23 -12.22
N GLU A 77 -13.81 3.27 -11.84
CA GLU A 77 -13.59 4.64 -12.36
C GLU A 77 -12.64 5.50 -11.48
N GLU A 78 -11.56 6.04 -12.08
CA GLU A 78 -10.57 6.89 -11.40
C GLU A 78 -11.14 8.26 -11.01
N VAL A 79 -11.65 8.37 -9.78
CA VAL A 79 -11.93 9.66 -9.13
C VAL A 79 -10.61 10.35 -8.82
N ARG A 80 -10.28 11.41 -9.56
CA ARG A 80 -9.05 12.17 -9.35
C ARG A 80 -9.23 13.17 -8.20
N VAL A 81 -8.55 12.92 -7.08
CA VAL A 81 -8.46 13.87 -5.97
C VAL A 81 -7.55 15.04 -6.37
N LEU A 82 -8.11 16.25 -6.39
CA LEU A 82 -7.36 17.47 -6.69
C LEU A 82 -6.68 18.04 -5.45
N ARG A 83 -7.40 18.01 -4.32
CA ARG A 83 -7.00 18.68 -3.10
C ARG A 83 -7.72 18.12 -1.89
N VAL A 84 -7.00 18.01 -0.77
CA VAL A 84 -7.57 17.72 0.56
C VAL A 84 -7.69 19.03 1.36
N LEU A 85 -8.81 19.21 2.05
CA LEU A 85 -9.15 20.38 2.85
C LEU A 85 -9.28 19.97 4.33
N GLY A 86 -8.63 20.72 5.22
CA GLY A 86 -8.74 20.56 6.68
C GLY A 86 -9.11 21.87 7.37
N ARG A 87 -9.02 21.91 8.71
CA ARG A 87 -9.40 23.07 9.53
C ARG A 87 -8.88 24.41 8.98
N GLY A 88 -9.78 25.39 8.87
CA GLY A 88 -9.53 26.72 8.32
C GLY A 88 -9.62 26.83 6.79
N ALA A 89 -9.62 25.71 6.06
CA ALA A 89 -9.79 25.73 4.61
C ALA A 89 -11.19 26.23 4.23
N THR A 90 -11.25 26.95 3.12
CA THR A 90 -12.48 27.46 2.50
C THR A 90 -12.75 26.75 1.19
N VAL A 91 -14.02 26.52 0.88
CA VAL A 91 -14.44 25.94 -0.39
C VAL A 91 -15.81 26.43 -0.85
N GLY A 92 -15.96 26.61 -2.16
CA GLY A 92 -17.20 27.05 -2.80
C GLY A 92 -17.23 28.54 -3.15
N GLU A 93 -16.15 29.27 -2.86
CA GLU A 93 -16.00 30.71 -3.11
C GLU A 93 -16.12 31.07 -4.58
N LEU A 94 -15.61 30.23 -5.48
CA LEU A 94 -15.54 30.54 -6.91
C LEU A 94 -16.93 30.75 -7.52
N ALA A 95 -17.86 29.84 -7.23
CA ALA A 95 -19.22 29.90 -7.74
C ALA A 95 -19.98 31.16 -7.25
N LEU A 96 -19.68 31.64 -6.04
CA LEU A 96 -20.26 32.89 -5.52
C LEU A 96 -19.70 34.12 -6.23
N VAL A 97 -18.44 34.07 -6.67
CA VAL A 97 -17.77 35.20 -7.32
C VAL A 97 -18.10 35.28 -8.80
N THR A 98 -18.06 34.15 -9.50
CA THR A 98 -18.27 34.13 -10.96
C THR A 98 -19.75 34.07 -11.33
N GLY A 99 -20.60 33.53 -10.44
CA GLY A 99 -22.00 33.22 -10.74
C GLY A 99 -22.18 31.92 -11.53
N ASP A 100 -21.10 31.20 -11.82
CA ASP A 100 -21.15 29.90 -12.48
C ASP A 100 -21.55 28.79 -11.49
N PRO A 101 -22.02 27.63 -11.98
CA PRO A 101 -22.19 26.43 -11.16
C PRO A 101 -20.89 25.96 -10.48
N ARG A 102 -21.00 25.09 -9.47
CA ARG A 102 -19.83 24.49 -8.78
C ARG A 102 -18.88 23.84 -9.79
N SER A 103 -17.61 24.20 -9.72
CA SER A 103 -16.58 23.74 -10.66
C SER A 103 -16.07 22.32 -10.40
N ALA A 104 -16.27 21.79 -9.19
CA ALA A 104 -15.83 20.47 -8.76
C ALA A 104 -16.78 19.91 -7.69
N SER A 105 -16.74 18.60 -7.50
CA SER A 105 -17.46 17.93 -6.43
C SER A 105 -16.60 17.89 -5.16
N VAL A 106 -17.24 17.96 -4.00
CA VAL A 106 -16.59 17.91 -2.70
C VAL A 106 -17.30 16.93 -1.79
N ARG A 107 -16.55 16.00 -1.19
CA ARG A 107 -17.07 15.02 -0.23
C ARG A 107 -16.29 15.05 1.07
N ALA A 108 -16.92 14.67 2.15
CA ALA A 108 -16.28 14.50 3.43
C ALA A 108 -15.61 13.12 3.53
N THR A 109 -14.32 13.07 3.83
CA THR A 109 -13.62 11.81 4.13
C THR A 109 -13.70 11.46 5.60
N ARG A 110 -13.85 12.46 6.47
CA ARG A 110 -14.09 12.33 7.91
C ARG A 110 -15.35 13.12 8.29
N ASP A 111 -15.97 12.81 9.42
CA ASP A 111 -17.06 13.69 9.90
C ASP A 111 -16.51 15.08 10.08
N SER A 112 -17.19 16.04 9.47
CA SER A 112 -16.72 17.40 9.38
C SER A 112 -17.77 18.36 9.92
N SER A 113 -17.35 19.25 10.81
CA SER A 113 -18.15 20.40 11.21
C SER A 113 -17.69 21.59 10.39
N LEU A 114 -18.60 22.21 9.66
CA LEU A 114 -18.32 23.38 8.83
C LEU A 114 -19.10 24.59 9.35
N TYR A 115 -18.65 25.78 8.97
CA TYR A 115 -19.50 26.96 8.98
C TYR A 115 -19.87 27.35 7.55
N ARG A 116 -21.16 27.52 7.31
CA ARG A 116 -21.75 27.98 6.07
C ARG A 116 -21.93 29.49 6.12
N LEU A 117 -21.53 30.17 5.05
CA LEU A 117 -21.83 31.57 4.77
C LEU A 117 -22.69 31.62 3.51
N SER A 118 -23.93 32.09 3.63
CA SER A 118 -24.89 32.09 2.53
C SER A 118 -24.45 33.00 1.37
N TYR A 119 -24.96 32.75 0.16
CA TYR A 119 -24.77 33.63 -0.99
C TYR A 119 -25.14 35.09 -0.66
N GLN A 120 -26.26 35.31 0.03
CA GLN A 120 -26.75 36.65 0.38
C GLN A 120 -25.79 37.37 1.32
N ASP A 121 -25.33 36.67 2.36
CA ASP A 121 -24.39 37.22 3.33
C ASP A 121 -23.01 37.48 2.73
N PHE A 122 -22.54 36.60 1.85
CA PHE A 122 -21.28 36.76 1.13
C PHE A 122 -21.29 38.02 0.24
N HIS A 123 -22.37 38.23 -0.53
CA HIS A 123 -22.51 39.41 -1.37
C HIS A 123 -22.71 40.71 -0.56
N ALA A 124 -23.41 40.64 0.57
CA ALA A 124 -23.47 41.76 1.51
C ALA A 124 -22.08 42.13 2.02
N LEU A 125 -21.26 41.14 2.42
CA LEU A 125 -19.89 41.37 2.89
C LEU A 125 -18.97 41.96 1.80
N LEU A 126 -19.12 41.55 0.53
CA LEU A 126 -18.39 42.14 -0.58
C LEU A 126 -18.72 43.63 -0.78
N SER A 127 -19.97 44.00 -0.51
CA SER A 127 -20.44 45.39 -0.65
C SER A 127 -20.06 46.23 0.56
N ASP A 128 -20.17 45.67 1.76
CA ASP A 128 -20.01 46.38 3.03
C ASP A 128 -18.56 46.43 3.53
N SER A 129 -17.69 45.55 3.04
CA SER A 129 -16.29 45.43 3.50
C SER A 129 -15.30 45.37 2.32
N PRO A 130 -14.66 46.50 1.96
CA PRO A 130 -13.58 46.51 0.97
C PRO A 130 -12.40 45.61 1.34
N ALA A 131 -12.14 45.43 2.65
CA ALA A 131 -11.11 44.54 3.15
C ALA A 131 -11.39 43.07 2.77
N PHE A 132 -12.67 42.65 2.84
CA PHE A 132 -13.10 41.31 2.45
C PHE A 132 -12.87 41.05 0.95
N GLY A 133 -13.28 41.97 0.09
CA GLY A 133 -13.04 41.87 -1.35
C GLY A 133 -11.55 41.76 -1.71
N HIS A 134 -10.68 42.55 -1.06
CA HIS A 134 -9.23 42.45 -1.28
C HIS A 134 -8.63 41.12 -0.81
N ALA A 135 -9.11 40.56 0.30
CA ALA A 135 -8.64 39.27 0.80
C ALA A 135 -9.01 38.13 -0.16
N LEU A 136 -10.23 38.15 -0.70
CA LEU A 136 -10.71 37.20 -1.68
C LEU A 136 -9.89 37.20 -2.97
N VAL A 137 -9.61 38.38 -3.55
CA VAL A 137 -8.75 38.49 -4.75
C VAL A 137 -7.35 37.91 -4.51
N LYS A 138 -6.77 38.13 -3.32
CA LYS A 138 -5.45 37.56 -2.97
C LYS A 138 -5.48 36.03 -2.87
N VAL A 139 -6.53 35.44 -2.31
CA VAL A 139 -6.67 33.98 -2.22
C VAL A 139 -6.85 33.36 -3.60
N LEU A 140 -7.77 33.90 -4.41
CA LEU A 140 -8.02 33.41 -5.77
C LEU A 140 -6.78 33.55 -6.65
N GLY A 141 -6.03 34.66 -6.53
CA GLY A 141 -4.77 34.86 -7.25
C GLY A 141 -3.71 33.80 -6.90
N ARG A 142 -3.60 33.42 -5.62
CA ARG A 142 -2.69 32.34 -5.19
C ARG A 142 -3.12 30.97 -5.68
N GLN A 143 -4.41 30.68 -5.67
CA GLN A 143 -4.94 29.42 -6.18
C GLN A 143 -4.69 29.28 -7.69
N LEU A 144 -4.89 30.34 -8.47
CA LEU A 144 -4.58 30.36 -9.91
C LEU A 144 -3.09 30.12 -10.19
N GLN A 145 -2.20 30.68 -9.36
CA GLN A 145 -0.75 30.42 -9.46
C GLN A 145 -0.38 28.98 -9.11
N ALA A 146 -1.05 28.38 -8.13
CA ALA A 146 -0.85 26.98 -7.74
C ALA A 146 -1.44 25.97 -8.74
N SER A 147 -2.39 26.40 -9.58
CA SER A 147 -3.05 25.57 -10.60
C SER A 147 -2.15 25.24 -11.81
N GLY A 148 -0.92 25.77 -11.85
CA GLY A 148 0.07 25.60 -12.93
C GLY A 148 0.79 24.24 -13.00
N GLY A 149 0.25 23.21 -12.35
CA GLY A 149 0.68 21.82 -12.49
C GLY A 149 1.64 21.36 -11.42
N PHE A 150 1.16 20.45 -10.55
CA PHE A 150 1.90 19.29 -10.03
C PHE A 150 0.87 18.22 -9.65
N PRO A 151 1.17 16.92 -9.83
CA PRO A 151 0.50 15.86 -9.07
C PRO A 151 0.82 16.13 -7.60
N GLY A 152 -0.20 16.36 -6.77
CA GLY A 152 0.00 16.38 -5.34
C GLY A 152 0.44 14.97 -4.91
N ASP A 153 1.52 14.86 -4.15
CA ASP A 153 1.81 13.64 -3.40
C ASP A 153 0.53 13.18 -2.70
N VAL A 154 0.18 11.91 -2.84
CA VAL A 154 -0.89 11.32 -2.02
C VAL A 154 -0.45 11.50 -0.57
N PRO A 155 -1.14 12.30 0.26
CA PRO A 155 -0.69 12.59 1.60
C PRO A 155 -0.55 11.28 2.38
N SER A 156 0.57 11.09 3.08
CA SER A 156 0.69 9.97 4.01
C SER A 156 -0.40 10.10 5.09
N PRO A 157 -0.99 8.97 5.55
CA PRO A 157 -2.06 9.02 6.54
C PRO A 157 -1.53 9.64 7.83
N LYS A 158 -2.17 10.73 8.23
CA LYS A 158 -1.78 11.51 9.41
C LYS A 158 -2.39 10.93 10.67
N THR A 159 -3.62 10.43 10.56
CA THR A 159 -4.33 9.80 11.67
C THR A 159 -4.57 8.32 11.41
N THR A 160 -4.05 7.48 12.29
CA THR A 160 -4.24 6.02 12.23
C THR A 160 -5.03 5.56 13.45
N ALA A 161 -6.13 4.83 13.26
CA ALA A 161 -6.93 4.29 14.36
C ALA A 161 -6.73 2.78 14.54
N PHE A 162 -6.46 2.36 15.77
CA PHE A 162 -6.45 0.97 16.20
C PHE A 162 -7.84 0.58 16.72
N ILE A 163 -8.47 -0.37 16.02
CA ILE A 163 -9.85 -0.78 16.26
C ILE A 163 -9.88 -2.26 16.61
N PRO A 164 -10.45 -2.64 17.76
CA PRO A 164 -10.62 -4.04 18.11
C PRO A 164 -11.81 -4.60 17.32
N LEU A 165 -11.63 -5.76 16.72
CA LEU A 165 -12.71 -6.51 16.08
C LEU A 165 -13.48 -7.37 17.09
N GLN A 166 -12.86 -7.69 18.23
CA GLN A 166 -13.49 -8.38 19.36
C GLN A 166 -13.05 -7.78 20.70
N GLU A 167 -13.84 -8.02 21.74
CA GLU A 167 -13.48 -7.69 23.12
C GLU A 167 -12.23 -8.45 23.58
N ARG A 168 -11.51 -7.86 24.56
CA ARG A 168 -10.29 -8.41 25.20
C ARG A 168 -9.05 -8.49 24.30
N VAL A 169 -9.00 -7.69 23.24
CA VAL A 169 -7.75 -7.41 22.50
C VAL A 169 -7.08 -6.20 23.15
N ASN A 170 -5.83 -6.34 23.62
CA ASN A 170 -5.11 -5.21 24.21
C ASN A 170 -4.41 -4.39 23.11
N LEU A 171 -4.99 -3.23 22.78
CA LEU A 171 -4.49 -2.38 21.70
C LEU A 171 -3.46 -1.34 22.12
N GLU A 172 -3.46 -0.91 23.38
CA GLU A 172 -2.47 0.03 23.92
C GLU A 172 -1.03 -0.47 23.71
N LEU A 173 -0.78 -1.76 23.97
CA LEU A 173 0.56 -2.32 23.78
C LEU A 173 0.98 -2.27 22.31
N LEU A 174 0.09 -2.66 21.39
CA LEU A 174 0.38 -2.64 19.95
C LEU A 174 0.60 -1.22 19.46
N ALA A 175 -0.25 -0.28 19.86
CA ALA A 175 -0.12 1.13 19.51
C ALA A 175 1.19 1.74 20.02
N GLU A 176 1.62 1.40 21.24
CA GLU A 176 2.90 1.88 21.80
C GLU A 176 4.10 1.30 21.05
N VAL A 177 4.07 0.03 20.63
CA VAL A 177 5.14 -0.54 19.80
C VAL A 177 5.20 0.15 18.44
N VAL A 178 4.05 0.36 17.79
CA VAL A 178 3.98 1.09 16.52
C VAL A 178 4.51 2.52 16.69
N ARG A 179 4.10 3.21 17.77
CA ARG A 179 4.60 4.55 18.13
C ARG A 179 6.12 4.60 18.19
N ARG A 180 6.75 3.60 18.83
CA ARG A 180 8.23 3.50 18.90
C ARG A 180 8.88 3.17 17.57
N ALA A 181 8.21 2.42 16.70
CA ALA A 181 8.76 2.01 15.42
C ALA A 181 8.82 3.13 14.38
N PHE A 182 8.03 4.20 14.54
CA PHE A 182 8.20 5.43 13.77
C PHE A 182 9.59 6.07 13.98
N GLY A 183 10.25 5.76 15.10
CA GLY A 183 11.59 6.23 15.44
C GLY A 183 11.58 7.47 16.32
N PRO A 184 12.75 7.87 16.88
CA PRO A 184 12.83 8.97 17.83
C PRO A 184 12.61 10.36 17.23
N LEU A 185 12.68 10.48 15.90
CA LEU A 185 12.55 11.74 15.16
C LEU A 185 11.11 12.02 14.67
N GLU A 186 10.25 10.99 14.64
CA GLU A 186 8.84 11.19 14.32
C GLU A 186 8.07 11.54 15.59
N ASP A 187 7.46 12.73 15.59
CA ASP A 187 6.60 13.19 16.66
C ASP A 187 5.17 12.63 16.50
N VAL A 188 4.78 11.78 17.45
CA VAL A 188 3.54 10.99 17.39
C VAL A 188 2.73 11.17 18.67
N ALA A 189 1.55 11.76 18.54
CA ALA A 189 0.57 11.85 19.62
C ALA A 189 -0.31 10.60 19.69
N VAL A 190 -0.81 10.29 20.89
CA VAL A 190 -1.74 9.18 21.11
C VAL A 190 -2.97 9.70 21.86
N LEU A 191 -4.15 9.43 21.31
CA LEU A 191 -5.44 9.58 21.97
C LEU A 191 -6.01 8.19 22.25
N ASP A 192 -6.31 7.92 23.52
CA ASP A 192 -6.66 6.59 24.02
C ASP A 192 -8.03 6.58 24.73
N GLN A 193 -8.31 5.50 25.45
CA GLN A 193 -9.55 5.36 26.20
C GLN A 193 -9.66 6.38 27.35
N HIS A 194 -8.55 6.84 27.94
CA HIS A 194 -8.58 7.88 28.99
C HIS A 194 -9.07 9.22 28.42
N THR A 195 -8.60 9.54 27.22
CA THR A 195 -9.08 10.69 26.44
C THR A 195 -10.59 10.62 26.19
N ALA A 196 -11.09 9.43 25.85
CA ALA A 196 -12.50 9.20 25.63
C ALA A 196 -13.34 9.48 26.89
N GLU A 197 -12.88 9.06 28.07
CA GLU A 197 -13.63 9.19 29.32
C GLU A 197 -13.78 10.65 29.80
N GLN A 198 -12.85 11.52 29.41
CA GLN A 198 -12.81 12.92 29.86
C GLN A 198 -13.47 13.91 28.90
N GLY A 199 -13.85 13.46 27.70
CA GLY A 199 -14.31 14.34 26.63
C GLY A 199 -15.71 14.02 26.10
N SER A 200 -16.09 14.79 25.08
CA SER A 200 -17.28 14.57 24.26
C SER A 200 -16.88 14.43 22.79
N PRO A 201 -17.73 13.87 21.92
CA PRO A 201 -17.45 13.78 20.48
C PRO A 201 -17.02 15.11 19.83
N GLU A 202 -17.66 16.22 20.20
CA GLU A 202 -17.31 17.56 19.72
C GLU A 202 -15.93 18.00 20.23
N GLY A 203 -15.63 17.74 21.51
CA GLY A 203 -14.32 18.05 22.10
C GLY A 203 -13.19 17.23 21.49
N TRP A 204 -13.44 15.96 21.17
CA TRP A 204 -12.45 15.08 20.54
C TRP A 204 -12.05 15.55 19.15
N GLY A 205 -13.01 16.04 18.35
CA GLY A 205 -12.73 16.57 17.00
C GLY A 205 -11.76 17.75 17.05
N HIS A 206 -12.03 18.74 17.91
CA HIS A 206 -11.12 19.89 18.07
C HIS A 206 -9.74 19.50 18.60
N MET A 207 -9.67 18.55 19.54
CA MET A 207 -8.41 18.05 20.06
C MET A 207 -7.60 17.31 18.99
N LEU A 208 -8.26 16.49 18.16
CA LEU A 208 -7.61 15.80 17.05
C LEU A 208 -7.01 16.81 16.06
N ASP A 209 -7.76 17.82 15.64
CA ASP A 209 -7.23 18.85 14.72
C ASP A 209 -6.05 19.62 15.33
N ALA A 210 -6.09 19.92 16.63
CA ALA A 210 -4.98 20.58 17.33
C ALA A 210 -3.72 19.69 17.32
N LEU A 211 -3.86 18.41 17.66
CA LEU A 211 -2.76 17.45 17.63
C LEU A 211 -2.23 17.23 16.22
N GLU A 212 -3.10 17.22 15.20
CA GLU A 212 -2.64 17.17 13.83
C GLU A 212 -1.86 18.44 13.43
N GLN A 213 -2.10 19.60 14.01
CA GLN A 213 -1.27 20.78 13.70
C GLN A 213 0.11 20.73 14.35
N GLU A 214 0.20 20.12 15.54
CA GLU A 214 1.41 20.09 16.35
C GLU A 214 2.31 18.88 16.05
N HIS A 215 1.71 17.74 15.71
CA HIS A 215 2.41 16.47 15.52
C HIS A 215 2.39 16.01 14.07
N HIS A 216 3.40 15.22 13.69
CA HIS A 216 3.48 14.61 12.36
C HIS A 216 2.42 13.52 12.19
N ARG A 217 2.12 12.76 13.26
CA ARG A 217 1.11 11.70 13.27
C ARG A 217 0.31 11.68 14.57
N VAL A 218 -0.91 11.16 14.47
CA VAL A 218 -1.80 10.93 15.61
C VAL A 218 -2.33 9.50 15.58
N LEU A 219 -2.20 8.78 16.69
CA LEU A 219 -2.77 7.45 16.88
C LEU A 219 -4.05 7.55 17.70
N LEU A 220 -5.14 6.99 17.19
CA LEU A 220 -6.39 6.83 17.94
C LEU A 220 -6.50 5.38 18.41
N VAL A 221 -6.68 5.14 19.70
CA VAL A 221 -6.74 3.78 20.26
C VAL A 221 -8.10 3.56 20.93
N SER A 222 -8.88 2.62 20.42
CA SER A 222 -10.14 2.18 21.03
C SER A 222 -9.94 0.81 21.66
N GLN A 223 -10.39 0.59 22.90
CA GLN A 223 -10.24 -0.72 23.58
C GLN A 223 -11.51 -1.59 23.56
N SER A 224 -12.65 -1.03 23.16
CA SER A 224 -13.94 -1.73 23.14
C SER A 224 -14.57 -1.71 21.75
N THR A 225 -15.45 -2.68 21.51
CA THR A 225 -16.14 -2.89 20.23
C THR A 225 -17.41 -2.06 20.03
N ASP A 226 -17.98 -1.49 21.11
CA ASP A 226 -19.21 -0.70 21.04
C ASP A 226 -19.19 0.52 21.97
N THR A 227 -18.48 1.56 21.56
CA THR A 227 -18.42 2.85 22.28
C THR A 227 -18.57 4.03 21.33
N PRO A 228 -19.02 5.20 21.82
CA PRO A 228 -18.98 6.45 21.05
C PRO A 228 -17.56 6.79 20.57
N TRP A 229 -16.54 6.50 21.39
CA TRP A 229 -15.13 6.68 21.04
C TRP A 229 -14.71 5.83 19.85
N ARG A 230 -15.05 4.53 19.84
CA ARG A 230 -14.77 3.67 18.69
C ARG A 230 -15.38 4.24 17.41
N ARG A 231 -16.63 4.69 17.47
CA ARG A 231 -17.31 5.31 16.32
C ARG A 231 -16.59 6.56 15.86
N PHE A 232 -16.13 7.41 16.79
CA PHE A 232 -15.30 8.57 16.48
C PHE A 232 -14.00 8.16 15.78
N CYS A 233 -13.23 7.21 16.34
CA CYS A 233 -11.97 6.75 15.75
C CYS A 233 -12.14 6.22 14.32
N VAL A 234 -13.19 5.40 14.09
CA VAL A 234 -13.49 4.87 12.74
C VAL A 234 -13.85 5.98 11.75
N ARG A 235 -14.54 7.04 12.20
CA ARG A 235 -15.00 8.15 11.34
C ARG A 235 -13.95 9.24 11.14
N GLN A 236 -12.86 9.22 11.89
CA GLN A 236 -11.86 10.30 11.93
C GLN A 236 -10.45 9.87 11.54
N ALA A 237 -10.19 8.59 11.33
CA ALA A 237 -8.88 8.12 10.88
C ALA A 237 -8.77 8.09 9.35
N ASP A 238 -7.58 8.37 8.84
CA ASP A 238 -7.20 8.17 7.43
C ASP A 238 -6.91 6.70 7.16
N ARG A 239 -6.39 5.99 8.18
CA ARG A 239 -6.01 4.59 8.10
C ARG A 239 -6.56 3.83 9.31
N LEU A 240 -7.23 2.72 9.05
CA LEU A 240 -7.75 1.83 10.09
C LEU A 240 -6.83 0.61 10.24
N VAL A 241 -6.44 0.31 11.48
CA VAL A 241 -5.75 -0.91 11.87
C VAL A 241 -6.72 -1.73 12.70
N CYS A 242 -7.38 -2.68 12.05
CA CYS A 242 -8.31 -3.59 12.68
C CYS A 242 -7.55 -4.80 13.24
N VAL A 243 -7.75 -5.09 14.53
CA VAL A 243 -7.03 -6.16 15.21
C VAL A 243 -8.00 -7.24 15.65
N THR A 244 -7.68 -8.47 15.29
CA THR A 244 -8.45 -9.67 15.63
C THR A 244 -7.60 -10.71 16.32
N ARG A 245 -8.26 -11.57 17.09
CA ARG A 245 -7.67 -12.84 17.50
C ARG A 245 -7.85 -13.90 16.42
N PRO A 246 -6.85 -14.75 16.18
CA PRO A 246 -6.83 -15.71 15.09
C PRO A 246 -7.80 -16.88 15.27
N GLU A 247 -8.29 -17.14 16.49
CA GLU A 247 -9.25 -18.21 16.78
C GLU A 247 -10.74 -17.83 16.58
N MET A 248 -11.05 -16.58 16.20
CA MET A 248 -12.43 -16.08 16.12
C MET A 248 -12.81 -15.64 14.70
N PRO A 249 -13.77 -16.29 14.02
CA PRO A 249 -14.26 -15.84 12.72
C PRO A 249 -15.07 -14.54 12.83
N PRO A 250 -15.26 -13.80 11.73
CA PRO A 250 -16.10 -12.61 11.70
C PRO A 250 -17.55 -12.94 12.05
N HIS A 251 -18.19 -12.05 12.81
CA HIS A 251 -19.64 -12.12 13.05
C HIS A 251 -20.44 -11.78 11.79
N ASP A 252 -21.70 -12.21 11.70
CA ASP A 252 -22.56 -11.97 10.53
C ASP A 252 -22.92 -10.50 10.29
N ARG A 253 -22.66 -9.60 11.25
CA ARG A 253 -22.97 -8.17 11.09
C ARG A 253 -22.10 -7.52 10.02
N PRO A 254 -22.67 -6.76 9.07
CA PRO A 254 -21.90 -6.06 8.05
C PRO A 254 -20.99 -4.99 8.68
N MET A 255 -19.78 -4.85 8.13
CA MET A 255 -18.76 -3.90 8.62
C MET A 255 -18.24 -3.00 7.49
N PRO A 256 -19.11 -2.30 6.73
CA PRO A 256 -18.70 -1.57 5.52
C PRO A 256 -17.65 -0.49 5.81
N ARG A 257 -17.75 0.19 6.96
CA ARG A 257 -16.79 1.23 7.37
C ARG A 257 -15.40 0.72 7.78
N LEU A 258 -15.21 -0.60 7.89
CA LEU A 258 -13.91 -1.19 8.19
C LEU A 258 -13.25 -1.79 6.94
N ARG A 259 -13.88 -1.66 5.77
CA ARG A 259 -13.31 -2.19 4.53
C ARG A 259 -12.03 -1.44 4.16
N GLY A 260 -11.05 -2.15 3.60
CA GLY A 260 -9.76 -1.57 3.21
C GLY A 260 -8.81 -1.28 4.39
N CYS A 261 -9.12 -1.73 5.60
CA CYS A 261 -8.24 -1.59 6.75
C CYS A 261 -6.95 -2.41 6.62
N ASP A 262 -5.96 -2.11 7.44
CA ASP A 262 -4.93 -3.07 7.82
C ASP A 262 -5.52 -4.08 8.80
N LEU A 263 -5.36 -5.37 8.53
CA LEU A 263 -5.84 -6.44 9.40
C LEU A 263 -4.67 -7.07 10.16
N VAL A 264 -4.71 -7.03 11.49
CA VAL A 264 -3.67 -7.60 12.35
C VAL A 264 -4.23 -8.80 13.11
N PHE A 265 -3.63 -9.97 12.91
CA PHE A 265 -3.91 -11.17 13.69
C PHE A 265 -2.95 -11.24 14.88
N VAL A 266 -3.48 -11.19 16.10
CA VAL A 266 -2.70 -11.28 17.35
C VAL A 266 -3.08 -12.56 18.09
N GLY A 267 -2.20 -13.56 18.06
CA GLY A 267 -2.40 -14.85 18.73
C GLY A 267 -1.58 -15.97 18.10
N PRO A 268 -1.85 -17.24 18.44
CA PRO A 268 -1.19 -18.38 17.81
C PRO A 268 -1.59 -18.56 16.34
N ASP A 269 -0.96 -19.51 15.65
CA ASP A 269 -1.34 -19.87 14.29
C ASP A 269 -2.81 -20.34 14.24
N HIS A 270 -3.48 -20.07 13.11
CA HIS A 270 -4.89 -20.38 12.90
C HIS A 270 -5.12 -21.09 11.57
N PRO A 271 -6.26 -21.78 11.44
CA PRO A 271 -6.72 -22.29 10.16
C PRO A 271 -6.91 -21.15 9.14
N ALA A 272 -6.51 -21.40 7.89
CA ALA A 272 -6.60 -20.42 6.81
C ALA A 272 -8.05 -19.96 6.55
N GLU A 273 -9.03 -20.81 6.84
CA GLU A 273 -10.46 -20.51 6.67
C GLU A 273 -10.91 -19.32 7.53
N ILE A 274 -10.30 -19.12 8.71
CA ILE A 274 -10.60 -17.98 9.57
C ILE A 274 -10.00 -16.70 8.98
N ALA A 275 -8.76 -16.78 8.49
CA ALA A 275 -8.10 -15.66 7.82
C ALA A 275 -8.91 -15.22 6.60
N ASP A 276 -9.32 -16.18 5.80
CA ASP A 276 -10.14 -16.02 4.60
C ASP A 276 -11.48 -15.35 4.88
N ALA A 277 -12.19 -15.79 5.91
CA ALA A 277 -13.46 -15.17 6.29
C ALA A 277 -13.28 -13.68 6.62
N TRP A 278 -12.20 -13.30 7.31
CA TRP A 278 -11.89 -11.90 7.59
C TRP A 278 -11.45 -11.13 6.34
N ILE A 279 -10.64 -11.75 5.48
CA ILE A 279 -10.20 -11.15 4.22
C ILE A 279 -11.40 -10.86 3.32
N ASP A 280 -12.32 -11.81 3.17
CA ASP A 280 -13.53 -11.63 2.35
C ASP A 280 -14.46 -10.55 2.94
N ARG A 281 -14.53 -10.47 4.28
CA ARG A 281 -15.38 -9.50 4.98
C ARG A 281 -14.86 -8.07 4.88
N LEU A 282 -13.57 -7.89 5.17
CA LEU A 282 -12.95 -6.57 5.33
C LEU A 282 -12.21 -6.11 4.07
N ARG A 283 -11.90 -7.00 3.13
CA ARG A 283 -11.05 -6.70 1.96
C ARG A 283 -9.84 -5.85 2.38
N PRO A 284 -9.03 -6.35 3.33
CA PRO A 284 -8.00 -5.54 3.94
C PRO A 284 -6.95 -5.13 2.92
N ARG A 285 -6.46 -3.90 3.04
CA ARG A 285 -5.33 -3.39 2.24
C ARG A 285 -4.08 -4.23 2.47
N ALA A 286 -3.81 -4.56 3.73
CA ALA A 286 -2.65 -5.33 4.14
C ALA A 286 -2.99 -6.20 5.34
N ARG A 287 -2.20 -7.26 5.52
CA ARG A 287 -2.36 -8.23 6.62
C ARG A 287 -1.06 -8.31 7.40
N HIS A 288 -1.19 -8.39 8.73
CA HIS A 288 -0.09 -8.48 9.66
C HIS A 288 -0.34 -9.64 10.61
N ARG A 289 0.72 -10.34 10.98
CA ARG A 289 0.67 -11.42 11.97
C ARG A 289 1.56 -11.05 13.13
N VAL A 290 1.04 -11.21 14.33
CA VAL A 290 1.77 -11.07 15.59
C VAL A 290 1.54 -12.33 16.41
N TRP A 291 2.52 -13.25 16.36
CA TRP A 291 2.42 -14.47 17.14
C TRP A 291 2.56 -14.20 18.64
N THR A 292 1.61 -14.68 19.44
CA THR A 292 1.65 -14.56 20.90
C THR A 292 0.97 -15.74 21.60
N THR A 293 1.46 -16.05 22.80
CA THR A 293 0.82 -16.90 23.80
C THR A 293 0.59 -16.07 25.07
N PRO A 294 -0.17 -16.58 26.05
CA PRO A 294 -0.32 -15.87 27.33
C PRO A 294 1.00 -15.61 28.07
N GLN A 295 2.09 -16.29 27.71
CA GLN A 295 3.41 -16.18 28.35
C GLN A 295 4.49 -15.55 27.46
N SER A 296 4.25 -15.38 26.16
CA SER A 296 5.28 -14.93 25.22
C SER A 296 4.71 -14.16 24.03
N VAL A 297 5.54 -13.28 23.48
CA VAL A 297 5.27 -12.55 22.24
C VAL A 297 6.45 -12.73 21.30
N ASN A 298 6.17 -12.96 20.01
CA ASN A 298 7.19 -12.99 18.98
C ASN A 298 7.60 -11.54 18.66
N VAL A 299 8.75 -11.13 19.20
CA VAL A 299 9.28 -9.77 19.01
C VAL A 299 9.56 -9.43 17.54
N PRO A 300 10.16 -10.33 16.72
CA PRO A 300 10.29 -10.09 15.28
C PRO A 300 8.97 -9.78 14.56
N ASP A 301 7.90 -10.51 14.87
CA ASP A 301 6.57 -10.28 14.27
C ASP A 301 6.01 -8.90 14.67
N VAL A 302 6.14 -8.55 15.95
CA VAL A 302 5.74 -7.23 16.46
C VAL A 302 6.52 -6.10 15.75
N GLN A 303 7.84 -6.25 15.63
CA GLN A 303 8.69 -5.25 14.99
C GLN A 303 8.38 -5.10 13.49
N ARG A 304 8.13 -6.20 12.79
CA ARG A 304 7.72 -6.21 11.38
C ARG A 304 6.37 -5.51 11.19
N ALA A 305 5.35 -5.90 11.96
CA ALA A 305 4.05 -5.25 11.90
C ALA A 305 4.16 -3.75 12.18
N ALA A 306 4.97 -3.38 13.18
CA ALA A 306 5.21 -1.99 13.53
C ALA A 306 5.89 -1.19 12.41
N ARG A 307 6.96 -1.71 11.79
CA ARG A 307 7.61 -1.07 10.63
C ARG A 307 6.64 -0.91 9.45
N ARG A 308 5.84 -1.93 9.16
CA ARG A 308 4.87 -1.89 8.03
C ARG A 308 3.76 -0.88 8.25
N LEU A 309 3.20 -0.85 9.45
CA LEU A 309 2.20 0.14 9.84
C LEU A 309 2.78 1.55 9.87
N ALA A 310 4.06 1.68 10.22
CA ALA A 310 4.77 2.94 10.24
C ALA A 310 5.20 3.47 8.86
N GLY A 311 5.15 2.63 7.82
CA GLY A 311 5.67 3.01 6.49
C GLY A 311 7.20 2.95 6.40
N ARG A 312 7.84 2.10 7.22
CA ARG A 312 9.30 1.91 7.30
C ARG A 312 9.75 0.49 6.97
N ALA A 313 8.86 -0.33 6.41
CA ALA A 313 9.13 -1.73 6.13
C ALA A 313 9.83 -1.93 4.79
N LEU A 314 10.98 -2.58 4.83
CA LEU A 314 11.73 -2.94 3.63
C LEU A 314 10.93 -3.97 2.82
N GLY A 315 10.58 -3.58 1.59
CA GLY A 315 10.02 -4.46 0.58
C GLY A 315 11.10 -4.91 -0.39
N LEU A 316 11.22 -6.21 -0.63
CA LEU A 316 12.14 -6.77 -1.62
C LEU A 316 11.37 -7.34 -2.82
N VAL A 317 11.68 -6.87 -4.02
CA VAL A 317 11.07 -7.34 -5.27
C VAL A 317 12.09 -8.09 -6.09
N LEU A 318 11.79 -9.35 -6.42
CA LEU A 318 12.73 -10.27 -7.06
C LEU A 318 12.34 -10.54 -8.51
N GLY A 319 13.18 -10.12 -9.45
CA GLY A 319 12.95 -10.32 -10.89
C GLY A 319 13.07 -11.77 -11.35
N GLY A 320 12.44 -12.09 -12.48
CA GLY A 320 12.63 -13.37 -13.17
C GLY A 320 13.94 -13.44 -13.97
N GLY A 321 14.52 -14.64 -14.09
CA GLY A 321 15.78 -14.85 -14.83
C GLY A 321 16.27 -16.31 -14.89
N GLY A 322 15.41 -17.29 -14.57
CA GLY A 322 15.78 -18.71 -14.46
C GLY A 322 16.91 -18.95 -13.47
N ALA A 323 17.96 -19.65 -13.90
CA ALA A 323 19.12 -19.96 -13.05
C ALA A 323 19.82 -18.71 -12.50
N ARG A 324 19.75 -17.56 -13.19
CA ARG A 324 20.29 -16.28 -12.69
C ARG A 324 19.60 -15.82 -11.41
N GLY A 325 18.33 -16.19 -11.23
CA GLY A 325 17.56 -15.85 -10.03
C GLY A 325 18.06 -16.53 -8.75
N TYR A 326 19.01 -17.47 -8.82
CA TYR A 326 19.72 -17.92 -7.61
C TYR A 326 20.56 -16.79 -6.97
N ALA A 327 20.89 -15.71 -7.69
CA ALA A 327 21.51 -14.52 -7.11
C ALA A 327 20.67 -13.90 -6.00
N HIS A 328 19.34 -14.00 -6.07
CA HIS A 328 18.44 -13.53 -5.01
C HIS A 328 18.72 -14.17 -3.66
N LEU A 329 19.15 -15.44 -3.63
CA LEU A 329 19.53 -16.12 -2.39
C LEU A 329 20.75 -15.46 -1.75
N GLY A 330 21.76 -15.10 -2.55
CA GLY A 330 22.95 -14.39 -2.08
C GLY A 330 22.64 -13.00 -1.54
N VAL A 331 21.73 -12.26 -2.19
CA VAL A 331 21.24 -10.98 -1.68
C VAL A 331 20.58 -11.16 -0.31
N LEU A 332 19.66 -12.13 -0.19
CA LEU A 332 18.96 -12.42 1.07
C LEU A 332 19.93 -12.83 2.20
N GLU A 333 20.96 -13.63 1.89
CA GLU A 333 22.00 -14.01 2.85
C GLU A 333 22.74 -12.78 3.40
N VAL A 334 23.19 -11.87 2.53
CA VAL A 334 23.91 -10.66 2.95
C VAL A 334 23.02 -9.75 3.80
N LEU A 335 21.74 -9.60 3.46
CA LEU A 335 20.79 -8.82 4.26
C LEU A 335 20.61 -9.44 5.67
N GLU A 336 20.44 -10.76 5.75
CA GLU A 336 20.31 -11.48 7.02
C GLU A 336 21.58 -11.39 7.88
N GLU A 337 22.76 -11.58 7.28
CA GLU A 337 24.07 -11.49 7.95
C GLU A 337 24.31 -10.10 8.55
N ASN A 338 23.74 -9.05 7.93
CA ASN A 338 23.84 -7.67 8.37
C ASN A 338 22.66 -7.21 9.24
N GLY A 339 21.75 -8.13 9.60
CA GLY A 339 20.60 -7.83 10.46
C GLY A 339 19.57 -6.91 9.83
N ILE A 340 19.52 -6.84 8.50
CA ILE A 340 18.55 -6.03 7.75
C ILE A 340 17.27 -6.87 7.53
N PRO A 341 16.14 -6.52 8.17
CA PRO A 341 14.92 -7.31 8.07
C PRO A 341 14.21 -7.05 6.73
N VAL A 342 13.91 -8.11 5.97
CA VAL A 342 12.99 -8.02 4.84
C VAL A 342 11.58 -8.31 5.34
N ASP A 343 10.75 -7.28 5.38
CA ASP A 343 9.42 -7.34 5.97
C ASP A 343 8.34 -7.81 4.98
N ARG A 344 8.59 -7.58 3.68
CA ARG A 344 7.71 -7.93 2.56
C ARG A 344 8.56 -8.41 1.40
N VAL A 345 8.12 -9.45 0.71
CA VAL A 345 8.83 -9.99 -0.44
C VAL A 345 7.86 -10.37 -1.55
N GLY A 346 8.26 -10.19 -2.80
CA GLY A 346 7.50 -10.73 -3.91
C GLY A 346 8.32 -10.81 -5.18
N GLY A 347 7.81 -11.51 -6.18
CA GLY A 347 8.57 -11.66 -7.41
C GLY A 347 7.89 -12.47 -8.51
N THR A 348 8.64 -12.63 -9.59
CA THR A 348 8.20 -13.30 -10.82
C THR A 348 9.13 -14.47 -11.14
N SER A 349 8.60 -15.58 -11.62
CA SER A 349 9.37 -16.76 -12.02
C SER A 349 10.28 -17.25 -10.89
N MET A 350 11.58 -17.44 -11.14
CA MET A 350 12.57 -17.77 -10.10
C MET A 350 12.54 -16.78 -8.92
N GLY A 351 12.32 -15.48 -9.17
CA GLY A 351 12.16 -14.48 -8.12
C GLY A 351 10.95 -14.77 -7.22
N GLY A 352 9.82 -15.19 -7.81
CA GLY A 352 8.64 -15.61 -7.06
C GLY A 352 8.86 -16.89 -6.24
N ILE A 353 9.65 -17.84 -6.76
CA ILE A 353 10.05 -19.05 -6.01
C ILE A 353 10.93 -18.67 -4.81
N VAL A 354 11.98 -17.86 -5.02
CA VAL A 354 12.87 -17.44 -3.93
C VAL A 354 12.12 -16.60 -2.90
N ALA A 355 11.23 -15.71 -3.34
CA ALA A 355 10.32 -14.96 -2.46
C ALA A 355 9.47 -15.90 -1.60
N SER A 356 8.89 -16.93 -2.21
CA SER A 356 8.06 -17.93 -1.51
C SER A 356 8.87 -18.70 -0.46
N LEU A 357 10.09 -19.13 -0.81
CA LEU A 357 10.99 -19.83 0.11
C LEU A 357 11.39 -18.94 1.30
N TYR A 358 11.63 -17.64 1.06
CA TYR A 358 11.93 -16.67 2.10
C TYR A 358 10.72 -16.42 3.01
N ALA A 359 9.56 -16.13 2.42
CA ALA A 359 8.35 -15.82 3.17
C ALA A 359 7.81 -17.00 3.97
N TYR A 360 8.05 -18.23 3.51
CA TYR A 360 7.76 -19.45 4.25
C TYR A 360 8.64 -19.62 5.50
N GLY A 361 9.73 -18.87 5.62
CA GLY A 361 10.58 -18.84 6.82
C GLY A 361 11.71 -19.87 6.83
N LEU A 362 12.09 -20.40 5.66
CA LEU A 362 13.27 -21.26 5.54
C LEU A 362 14.54 -20.44 5.76
N ASN A 363 15.52 -21.00 6.47
CA ASN A 363 16.85 -20.39 6.59
C ASN A 363 17.66 -20.52 5.30
N ALA A 364 18.78 -19.78 5.18
CA ALA A 364 19.61 -19.74 3.98
C ALA A 364 19.96 -21.13 3.40
N GLU A 365 20.44 -22.06 4.23
CA GLU A 365 20.82 -23.41 3.79
C GLU A 365 19.60 -24.23 3.32
N GLN A 366 18.46 -24.12 4.03
CA GLN A 366 17.20 -24.75 3.62
C GLN A 366 16.70 -24.18 2.28
N ARG A 367 16.74 -22.85 2.11
CA ARG A 367 16.36 -22.18 0.85
C ARG A 367 17.23 -22.63 -0.30
N ARG A 368 18.55 -22.66 -0.13
CA ARG A 368 19.50 -23.15 -1.15
C ARG A 368 19.19 -24.59 -1.56
N ARG A 369 18.98 -25.49 -0.59
CA ARG A 369 18.63 -26.90 -0.86
C ARG A 369 17.29 -27.04 -1.58
N ALA A 370 16.27 -26.31 -1.14
CA ALA A 370 14.95 -26.35 -1.77
C ALA A 370 15.01 -25.80 -3.20
N ALA A 371 15.66 -24.66 -3.42
CA ALA A 371 15.81 -24.03 -4.73
C ALA A 371 16.60 -24.92 -5.71
N ALA A 372 17.63 -25.64 -5.24
CA ALA A 372 18.34 -26.65 -6.03
C ALA A 372 17.47 -27.88 -6.35
N ALA A 373 16.64 -28.33 -5.39
CA ALA A 373 15.79 -29.50 -5.57
C ALA A 373 14.69 -29.28 -6.62
N ILE A 374 14.08 -28.09 -6.67
CA ILE A 374 13.01 -27.73 -7.62
C ILE A 374 13.47 -27.89 -9.08
N PHE A 375 14.72 -27.56 -9.37
CA PHE A 375 15.28 -27.59 -10.74
C PHE A 375 16.26 -28.75 -10.98
N ALA A 376 16.28 -29.77 -10.11
CA ALA A 376 17.18 -30.90 -10.25
C ALA A 376 16.94 -31.64 -11.59
N PRO A 377 17.99 -32.18 -12.25
CA PRO A 377 17.84 -32.86 -13.55
C PRO A 377 16.80 -33.99 -13.57
N ARG A 378 16.63 -34.70 -12.45
CA ARG A 378 15.63 -35.77 -12.29
C ARG A 378 14.17 -35.26 -12.36
N VAL A 379 13.95 -33.99 -12.02
CA VAL A 379 12.66 -33.30 -12.13
C VAL A 379 12.42 -32.84 -13.57
N ARG A 380 13.47 -32.37 -14.27
CA ARG A 380 13.43 -31.86 -15.65
C ARG A 380 13.31 -32.94 -16.74
N HIS A 381 13.75 -34.18 -16.48
CA HIS A 381 13.90 -35.22 -17.51
C HIS A 381 12.92 -36.40 -17.43
N ARG A 382 11.76 -36.25 -16.77
CA ARG A 382 10.75 -37.33 -16.76
C ARG A 382 9.89 -37.32 -18.04
N TYR A 383 10.21 -38.27 -18.92
CA TYR A 383 9.45 -38.79 -20.07
C TYR A 383 9.36 -37.91 -21.34
N GLN A 384 10.04 -38.36 -22.40
CA GLN A 384 9.98 -37.84 -23.77
C GLN A 384 8.83 -38.52 -24.54
N VAL A 385 7.73 -37.79 -24.77
CA VAL A 385 6.71 -38.12 -25.78
C VAL A 385 6.34 -36.79 -26.45
N PRO A 386 6.17 -36.68 -27.78
CA PRO A 386 5.98 -35.38 -28.43
C PRO A 386 4.74 -34.67 -27.86
N PRO A 387 4.89 -33.51 -27.21
CA PRO A 387 3.80 -32.93 -26.45
C PRO A 387 2.97 -31.98 -27.32
N ARG A 388 1.65 -31.99 -27.13
CA ARG A 388 0.73 -31.02 -27.75
C ARG A 388 0.87 -29.60 -27.17
N SER A 389 1.50 -29.43 -25.98
CA SER A 389 1.51 -28.15 -25.24
C SER A 389 2.81 -27.76 -24.50
N ALA A 390 3.72 -28.67 -24.10
CA ALA A 390 4.96 -28.31 -23.37
C ALA A 390 6.05 -29.40 -23.37
N LEU A 391 7.35 -29.03 -23.41
CA LEU A 391 8.51 -29.93 -23.50
C LEU A 391 8.88 -30.68 -22.20
N ALA A 392 8.32 -30.28 -21.05
CA ALA A 392 8.36 -31.02 -19.80
C ALA A 392 6.95 -31.08 -19.18
N ARG A 393 6.70 -32.08 -18.32
CA ARG A 393 5.47 -32.15 -17.52
C ARG A 393 5.70 -31.57 -16.11
N THR A 394 4.64 -31.16 -15.42
CA THR A 394 4.74 -30.47 -14.11
C THR A 394 4.82 -31.39 -12.90
N GLU A 395 4.52 -32.69 -13.01
CA GLU A 395 4.28 -33.52 -11.81
C GLU A 395 5.51 -33.61 -10.89
N GLY A 396 6.72 -33.62 -11.46
CA GLY A 396 7.95 -33.63 -10.66
C GLY A 396 8.21 -32.31 -9.92
N ALA A 397 7.84 -31.17 -10.50
CA ALA A 397 7.98 -29.87 -9.86
C ALA A 397 6.89 -29.69 -8.78
N GLU A 398 5.65 -30.11 -9.08
CA GLU A 398 4.53 -30.16 -8.13
C GLU A 398 4.88 -31.00 -6.89
N GLU A 399 5.40 -32.22 -7.06
CA GLU A 399 5.84 -33.09 -5.96
C GLU A 399 6.92 -32.44 -5.07
N VAL A 400 7.80 -31.62 -5.64
CA VAL A 400 8.84 -30.91 -4.87
C VAL A 400 8.23 -29.70 -4.16
N MET A 401 7.37 -28.92 -4.83
CA MET A 401 6.69 -27.79 -4.20
C MET A 401 5.83 -28.25 -3.01
N ASP A 402 5.06 -29.33 -3.18
CA ASP A 402 4.25 -29.92 -2.11
C ASP A 402 5.12 -30.42 -0.95
N ARG A 403 6.29 -30.97 -1.23
CA ARG A 403 7.22 -31.42 -0.17
C ARG A 403 7.83 -30.26 0.60
N VAL A 404 8.10 -29.14 -0.08
CA VAL A 404 8.73 -27.96 0.53
C VAL A 404 7.70 -27.17 1.33
N PHE A 405 6.56 -26.85 0.73
CA PHE A 405 5.57 -25.92 1.29
C PHE A 405 4.38 -26.62 1.97
N GLY A 406 4.12 -27.90 1.67
CA GLY A 406 2.97 -28.62 2.21
C GLY A 406 1.64 -27.93 1.87
N ASP A 407 0.80 -27.75 2.88
CA ASP A 407 -0.49 -27.06 2.80
C ASP A 407 -0.40 -25.60 3.26
N ALA A 408 0.80 -25.01 3.27
CA ALA A 408 0.97 -23.62 3.67
C ALA A 408 0.20 -22.68 2.75
N MET A 409 -0.49 -21.72 3.35
CA MET A 409 -1.30 -20.73 2.65
C MET A 409 -0.65 -19.35 2.76
N ILE A 410 -0.61 -18.60 1.66
CA ILE A 410 0.07 -17.30 1.56
C ILE A 410 -0.42 -16.34 2.65
N GLU A 411 -1.73 -16.31 2.90
CA GLU A 411 -2.40 -15.45 3.88
C GLU A 411 -2.01 -15.72 5.33
N THR A 412 -1.40 -16.89 5.61
CA THR A 412 -0.96 -17.28 6.96
C THR A 412 0.54 -17.06 7.19
N LEU A 413 1.28 -16.70 6.15
CA LEU A 413 2.73 -16.55 6.23
C LEU A 413 3.16 -15.40 7.16
N PRO A 414 4.30 -15.53 7.86
CA PRO A 414 4.82 -14.47 8.72
C PRO A 414 5.28 -13.24 7.92
N THR A 415 5.86 -13.46 6.74
CA THR A 415 6.32 -12.39 5.83
C THR A 415 5.28 -12.22 4.72
N ASP A 416 4.93 -10.97 4.40
CA ASP A 416 4.02 -10.70 3.27
C ASP A 416 4.65 -11.22 1.98
N LEU A 417 3.88 -12.02 1.24
CA LEU A 417 4.29 -12.62 -0.02
C LEU A 417 3.31 -12.23 -1.11
N PHE A 418 3.86 -11.88 -2.27
CA PHE A 418 3.13 -11.99 -3.53
C PHE A 418 3.98 -12.68 -4.59
N THR A 419 3.32 -13.40 -5.50
CA THR A 419 3.93 -13.85 -6.76
C THR A 419 3.14 -13.29 -7.94
N VAL A 420 3.78 -13.24 -9.11
CA VAL A 420 3.12 -12.76 -10.33
C VAL A 420 3.05 -13.86 -11.38
N ALA A 421 1.85 -14.11 -11.88
CA ALA A 421 1.59 -14.93 -13.05
C ALA A 421 0.95 -14.07 -14.15
N ALA A 422 0.85 -14.62 -15.36
CA ALA A 422 0.13 -14.00 -16.47
C ALA A 422 -1.07 -14.88 -16.87
N ASP A 423 -2.25 -14.28 -16.99
CA ASP A 423 -3.42 -14.95 -17.58
C ASP A 423 -3.30 -14.92 -19.10
N MET A 424 -3.21 -16.09 -19.72
CA MET A 424 -3.05 -16.18 -21.18
C MET A 424 -4.35 -16.03 -21.96
N VAL A 425 -5.50 -15.99 -21.28
CA VAL A 425 -6.81 -15.76 -21.91
C VAL A 425 -7.11 -14.26 -21.95
N GLU A 426 -7.05 -13.60 -20.79
CA GLU A 426 -7.37 -12.17 -20.66
C GLU A 426 -6.15 -11.26 -20.95
N ALA A 427 -4.95 -11.82 -21.07
CA ALA A 427 -3.69 -11.09 -21.24
C ALA A 427 -3.36 -10.12 -20.09
N GLU A 428 -3.77 -10.49 -18.87
CA GLU A 428 -3.63 -9.67 -17.66
C GLU A 428 -2.60 -10.23 -16.68
N MET A 429 -2.01 -9.32 -15.91
CA MET A 429 -1.13 -9.68 -14.79
C MET A 429 -1.98 -10.18 -13.62
N VAL A 430 -1.66 -11.37 -13.11
CA VAL A 430 -2.32 -11.93 -11.92
C VAL A 430 -1.36 -11.87 -10.75
N VAL A 431 -1.69 -11.04 -9.77
CA VAL A 431 -0.93 -10.93 -8.51
C VAL A 431 -1.53 -11.91 -7.50
N GLN A 432 -0.75 -12.93 -7.12
CA GLN A 432 -1.19 -13.98 -6.21
C GLN A 432 -0.78 -13.61 -4.77
N ARG A 433 -1.76 -13.30 -3.92
CA ARG A 433 -1.58 -12.93 -2.49
C ARG A 433 -2.37 -13.84 -1.53
N ARG A 434 -3.02 -14.88 -2.04
CA ARG A 434 -3.86 -15.82 -1.28
C ARG A 434 -3.79 -17.20 -1.93
N GLY A 435 -4.04 -18.24 -1.16
CA GLY A 435 -4.06 -19.64 -1.61
C GLY A 435 -2.77 -20.38 -1.26
N ARG A 436 -2.63 -21.60 -1.76
CA ARG A 436 -1.47 -22.45 -1.45
C ARG A 436 -0.19 -21.85 -2.00
N VAL A 437 0.84 -21.78 -1.16
CA VAL A 437 2.16 -21.27 -1.54
C VAL A 437 2.76 -22.10 -2.67
N ALA A 438 2.59 -23.42 -2.62
CA ALA A 438 3.05 -24.35 -3.66
C ALA A 438 2.49 -24.01 -5.05
N ASP A 439 1.19 -23.72 -5.12
CA ASP A 439 0.48 -23.45 -6.38
C ASP A 439 0.88 -22.10 -6.96
N ALA A 440 1.05 -21.08 -6.13
CA ALA A 440 1.51 -19.75 -6.55
C ALA A 440 2.99 -19.75 -6.98
N ALA A 441 3.86 -20.44 -6.23
CA ALA A 441 5.28 -20.58 -6.56
C ALA A 441 5.50 -21.38 -7.86
N LEU A 442 4.63 -22.36 -8.14
CA LEU A 442 4.65 -23.08 -9.41
C LEU A 442 4.11 -22.23 -10.55
N SER A 443 2.95 -21.60 -10.37
CA SER A 443 2.25 -20.83 -11.42
C SER A 443 3.11 -19.70 -11.98
N THR A 444 3.80 -18.96 -11.11
CA THR A 444 4.73 -17.90 -11.52
C THR A 444 5.91 -18.40 -12.36
N ALA A 445 6.27 -19.69 -12.28
CA ALA A 445 7.40 -20.30 -12.98
C ALA A 445 6.99 -21.21 -14.17
N ARG A 446 5.72 -21.18 -14.60
CA ARG A 446 5.22 -21.95 -15.75
C ARG A 446 5.61 -21.30 -17.08
N ILE A 447 6.90 -21.35 -17.41
CA ILE A 447 7.43 -20.77 -18.65
C ILE A 447 6.82 -21.51 -19.86
N PRO A 448 6.20 -20.80 -20.82
CA PRO A 448 5.64 -21.41 -22.02
C PRO A 448 6.65 -22.27 -22.77
N ALA A 449 6.15 -23.37 -23.36
CA ALA A 449 6.92 -24.42 -24.02
C ALA A 449 7.88 -25.23 -23.12
N ILE A 450 8.22 -24.76 -21.91
CA ILE A 450 8.95 -25.55 -20.92
C ILE A 450 7.95 -26.32 -20.05
N LEU A 451 7.03 -25.61 -19.40
CA LEU A 451 5.97 -26.18 -18.57
C LEU A 451 4.59 -25.86 -19.17
N PRO A 452 3.59 -26.75 -19.04
CA PRO A 452 2.23 -26.47 -19.47
C PRO A 452 1.58 -25.36 -18.62
N PRO A 453 0.66 -24.57 -19.20
CA PRO A 453 -0.15 -23.61 -18.44
C PRO A 453 -0.90 -24.27 -17.28
N GLY A 454 -1.01 -23.56 -16.16
CA GLY A 454 -1.74 -23.96 -14.96
C GLY A 454 -3.19 -23.51 -15.05
N ARG A 455 -4.11 -24.26 -14.44
CA ARG A 455 -5.51 -23.85 -14.31
C ARG A 455 -5.75 -23.42 -12.88
N ASP A 456 -6.26 -22.22 -12.69
CA ASP A 456 -6.57 -21.67 -11.38
C ASP A 456 -7.83 -20.81 -11.47
N ASP A 457 -8.87 -21.15 -10.72
CA ASP A 457 -10.16 -20.45 -10.68
C ASP A 457 -10.72 -19.97 -12.05
N GLY A 458 -10.73 -20.86 -13.05
CA GLY A 458 -11.21 -20.54 -14.41
C GLY A 458 -10.20 -19.80 -15.30
N ARG A 459 -9.08 -19.35 -14.75
CA ARG A 459 -7.96 -18.73 -15.48
C ARG A 459 -6.98 -19.77 -16.01
N LEU A 460 -6.18 -19.35 -16.99
CA LEU A 460 -5.10 -20.15 -17.54
C LEU A 460 -3.78 -19.40 -17.32
N LEU A 461 -3.03 -19.81 -16.30
CA LEU A 461 -1.87 -19.09 -15.80
C LEU A 461 -0.55 -19.62 -16.37
N VAL A 462 0.31 -18.70 -16.77
CA VAL A 462 1.70 -18.94 -17.20
C VAL A 462 2.66 -17.99 -16.47
N ASP A 463 3.96 -18.14 -16.71
CA ASP A 463 5.00 -17.29 -16.12
C ASP A 463 4.70 -15.80 -16.31
N GLY A 464 4.71 -15.06 -15.19
CA GLY A 464 4.40 -13.63 -15.16
C GLY A 464 5.42 -12.75 -15.90
N GLY A 465 6.60 -13.29 -16.22
CA GLY A 465 7.65 -12.60 -16.95
C GLY A 465 7.25 -12.19 -18.37
N LEU A 466 6.16 -12.76 -18.91
CA LEU A 466 5.57 -12.35 -20.18
C LEU A 466 4.95 -10.95 -20.14
N ILE A 467 4.46 -10.53 -18.98
CA ILE A 467 3.81 -9.23 -18.79
C ILE A 467 4.74 -8.32 -17.97
N ARG A 468 5.22 -8.78 -16.82
CA ARG A 468 6.01 -7.98 -15.90
C ARG A 468 7.06 -8.83 -15.17
N ASN A 469 8.30 -8.78 -15.67
CA ASN A 469 9.41 -9.52 -15.08
C ASN A 469 9.88 -8.96 -13.73
N LEU A 470 9.76 -7.65 -13.51
CA LEU A 470 10.12 -7.00 -12.25
C LEU A 470 8.91 -6.19 -11.69
N PRO A 471 8.10 -6.79 -10.81
CA PRO A 471 6.80 -6.25 -10.40
C PRO A 471 6.88 -5.21 -9.26
N VAL A 472 7.70 -4.17 -9.45
CA VAL A 472 7.93 -3.13 -8.42
C VAL A 472 6.64 -2.42 -8.00
N GLY A 473 5.78 -2.09 -8.98
CA GLY A 473 4.51 -1.40 -8.73
C GLY A 473 3.65 -2.10 -7.68
N VAL A 474 3.56 -3.44 -7.74
CA VAL A 474 2.77 -4.25 -6.79
C VAL A 474 3.23 -4.06 -5.33
N MET A 475 4.53 -3.83 -5.11
CA MET A 475 5.09 -3.56 -3.79
C MET A 475 4.98 -2.08 -3.41
N ALA A 476 5.22 -1.19 -4.36
CA ALA A 476 5.18 0.26 -4.18
C ALA A 476 3.76 0.78 -3.89
N ASP A 477 2.72 0.20 -4.52
CA ASP A 477 1.31 0.55 -4.30
C ASP A 477 0.87 0.33 -2.84
N MET A 478 1.56 -0.54 -2.10
CA MET A 478 1.26 -0.76 -0.68
C MET A 478 1.64 0.45 0.18
N ASN A 479 2.59 1.28 -0.23
CA ASN A 479 3.09 2.43 0.53
C ASN A 479 3.40 2.08 2.01
N GLU A 480 4.20 1.02 2.21
CA GLU A 480 4.58 0.52 3.56
C GLU A 480 6.06 0.75 3.88
N GLY A 481 6.78 1.52 3.06
CA GLY A 481 8.20 1.83 3.21
C GLY A 481 9.00 1.49 1.96
N PRO A 482 10.34 1.56 2.06
CA PRO A 482 11.23 1.50 0.91
C PRO A 482 11.12 0.18 0.16
N VAL A 483 11.28 0.24 -1.16
CA VAL A 483 11.24 -0.88 -2.09
C VAL A 483 12.60 -1.02 -2.76
N VAL A 484 13.27 -2.15 -2.47
CA VAL A 484 14.49 -2.56 -3.16
C VAL A 484 14.12 -3.62 -4.19
N ALA A 485 14.50 -3.40 -5.44
CA ALA A 485 14.25 -4.33 -6.54
C ALA A 485 15.56 -5.00 -6.98
N ILE A 486 15.54 -6.32 -7.16
CA ILE A 486 16.69 -7.10 -7.65
C ILE A 486 16.41 -7.55 -9.07
N ASP A 487 17.12 -6.96 -10.04
CA ASP A 487 16.98 -7.31 -11.45
C ASP A 487 18.09 -8.27 -11.90
N VAL A 488 17.69 -9.51 -12.19
CA VAL A 488 18.55 -10.57 -12.72
C VAL A 488 18.29 -10.85 -14.20
N GLY A 489 17.45 -10.04 -14.86
CA GLY A 489 17.20 -10.12 -16.29
C GLY A 489 18.48 -9.83 -17.07
N GLY A 490 19.17 -8.76 -16.68
CA GLY A 490 20.49 -8.36 -17.19
C GLY A 490 20.51 -8.03 -18.69
N ARG A 491 21.55 -7.33 -19.14
CA ARG A 491 21.82 -7.16 -20.58
C ARG A 491 22.39 -8.46 -21.14
N PHE A 492 21.90 -8.88 -22.30
CA PHE A 492 22.44 -10.04 -23.00
C PHE A 492 23.77 -9.65 -23.67
N GLU A 493 24.88 -10.11 -23.10
CA GLU A 493 26.18 -10.07 -23.77
C GLU A 493 26.32 -11.33 -24.65
N PRO A 494 26.47 -11.18 -25.97
CA PRO A 494 26.65 -12.33 -26.85
C PRO A 494 28.04 -12.95 -26.62
N GLU A 495 28.10 -14.26 -26.39
CA GLU A 495 29.31 -15.03 -26.67
C GLU A 495 29.57 -14.93 -28.18
N VAL A 496 30.80 -14.65 -28.57
CA VAL A 496 31.18 -14.41 -29.97
C VAL A 496 31.88 -15.66 -30.49
N GLU A 497 31.40 -16.22 -31.60
CA GLU A 497 32.03 -17.33 -32.29
C GLU A 497 33.37 -16.88 -32.94
N ASP A 498 34.21 -17.85 -33.35
CA ASP A 498 35.50 -17.57 -33.98
C ASP A 498 35.39 -16.70 -35.25
N ASP A 499 34.20 -16.63 -35.86
CA ASP A 499 33.90 -15.82 -37.04
C ASP A 499 33.44 -14.37 -36.71
N GLY A 500 33.37 -14.01 -35.43
CA GLY A 500 32.97 -12.69 -34.97
C GLY A 500 31.45 -12.50 -34.84
N LEU A 501 30.63 -13.53 -35.10
CA LEU A 501 29.18 -13.48 -34.95
C LEU A 501 28.73 -13.93 -33.55
N PRO A 502 27.57 -13.45 -33.06
CA PRO A 502 26.98 -13.97 -31.83
C PRO A 502 26.65 -15.46 -31.94
N GLU A 503 27.06 -16.25 -30.94
CA GLU A 503 26.71 -17.66 -30.82
C GLU A 503 25.19 -17.84 -30.80
N LEU A 504 24.68 -18.77 -31.60
CA LEU A 504 23.25 -19.06 -31.65
C LEU A 504 22.78 -19.74 -30.35
N PRO A 505 21.87 -19.12 -29.57
CA PRO A 505 21.35 -19.75 -28.37
C PRO A 505 20.46 -20.94 -28.72
N GLY A 506 20.43 -21.94 -27.84
CA GLY A 506 19.46 -23.04 -27.94
C GLY A 506 18.00 -22.56 -27.87
N VAL A 507 17.05 -23.39 -28.30
CA VAL A 507 15.62 -23.01 -28.40
C VAL A 507 15.05 -22.50 -27.07
N GLY A 508 15.35 -23.19 -25.95
CA GLY A 508 14.85 -22.77 -24.63
C GLY A 508 15.43 -21.42 -24.16
N GLU A 509 16.71 -21.18 -24.43
CA GLU A 509 17.37 -19.90 -24.13
C GLU A 509 16.79 -18.79 -25.02
N THR A 510 16.58 -19.05 -26.31
CA THR A 510 15.97 -18.12 -27.27
C THR A 510 14.58 -17.69 -26.83
N LEU A 511 13.73 -18.63 -26.42
CA LEU A 511 12.39 -18.34 -25.91
C LEU A 511 12.46 -17.41 -24.69
N MET A 512 13.32 -17.72 -23.74
CA MET A 512 13.44 -16.95 -22.50
C MET A 512 13.97 -15.54 -22.73
N ARG A 513 14.93 -15.37 -23.63
CA ARG A 513 15.41 -14.06 -24.08
C ARG A 513 14.30 -13.24 -24.72
N SER A 514 13.44 -13.88 -25.51
CA SER A 514 12.31 -13.22 -26.17
C SER A 514 11.27 -12.73 -25.16
N VAL A 515 10.99 -13.53 -24.10
CA VAL A 515 10.10 -13.15 -23.00
C VAL A 515 10.64 -11.92 -22.25
N LEU A 516 11.91 -11.95 -21.85
CA LEU A 516 12.52 -10.83 -21.12
C LEU A 516 12.57 -9.55 -21.97
N LEU A 517 12.83 -9.66 -23.27
CA LEU A 517 12.82 -8.54 -24.20
C LEU A 517 11.44 -7.88 -24.30
N ALA A 518 10.37 -8.68 -24.37
CA ALA A 518 9.00 -8.16 -24.39
C ALA A 518 8.64 -7.40 -23.10
N SER A 519 9.08 -7.88 -21.94
CA SER A 519 8.83 -7.21 -20.67
C SER A 519 9.68 -5.95 -20.45
N ALA A 520 10.89 -5.87 -21.01
CA ALA A 520 11.81 -4.74 -20.79
C ALA A 520 11.19 -3.38 -21.18
N ALA A 521 10.45 -3.32 -22.29
CA ALA A 521 9.76 -2.10 -22.75
C ALA A 521 8.64 -1.63 -21.79
N MET A 522 8.08 -2.54 -20.97
CA MET A 522 7.02 -2.24 -19.99
C MET A 522 7.54 -1.94 -18.58
N ASN A 523 8.84 -2.15 -18.33
CA ASN A 523 9.44 -2.04 -17.00
C ASN A 523 10.00 -0.65 -16.69
N GLU A 524 10.47 0.14 -17.67
CA GLU A 524 11.16 1.43 -17.42
C GLU A 524 10.38 2.40 -16.54
N SER A 525 9.07 2.58 -16.77
CA SER A 525 8.24 3.49 -15.96
C SER A 525 7.92 2.96 -14.55
N VAL A 526 8.08 1.65 -14.33
CA VAL A 526 7.74 0.97 -13.06
C VAL A 526 8.98 0.74 -12.20
N ILE A 527 10.15 0.57 -12.81
CA ILE A 527 11.45 0.54 -12.12
C ILE A 527 11.71 1.87 -11.41
N ALA A 528 11.30 3.00 -12.00
CA ALA A 528 11.39 4.32 -11.40
C ALA A 528 10.63 4.47 -10.07
N ARG A 529 9.78 3.50 -9.70
CA ARG A 529 9.06 3.46 -8.42
C ARG A 529 9.80 2.70 -7.32
N ALA A 530 10.93 2.06 -7.63
CA ALA A 530 11.80 1.46 -6.62
C ALA A 530 12.70 2.55 -6.04
N ASP A 531 12.96 2.49 -4.73
CA ASP A 531 13.89 3.39 -4.06
C ASP A 531 15.35 2.99 -4.36
N LEU A 532 15.59 1.72 -4.63
CA LEU A 532 16.88 1.19 -5.08
C LEU A 532 16.67 -0.02 -6.00
N VAL A 533 17.48 -0.08 -7.06
CA VAL A 533 17.55 -1.22 -7.97
C VAL A 533 18.96 -1.79 -7.90
N ILE A 534 19.07 -3.08 -7.58
CA ILE A 534 20.32 -3.81 -7.55
C ILE A 534 20.34 -4.72 -8.77
N GLU A 535 21.40 -4.61 -9.57
CA GLU A 535 21.60 -5.38 -10.80
C GLU A 535 22.83 -6.29 -10.64
N PRO A 536 22.68 -7.54 -10.15
CA PRO A 536 23.82 -8.44 -10.03
C PRO A 536 24.44 -8.78 -11.39
N GLU A 537 25.77 -8.88 -11.45
CA GLU A 537 26.54 -9.16 -12.68
C GLU A 537 26.38 -10.62 -13.15
N VAL A 538 25.24 -10.93 -13.77
CA VAL A 538 24.84 -12.29 -14.18
C VAL A 538 25.16 -12.65 -15.63
N SER A 539 25.89 -11.80 -16.36
CA SER A 539 26.18 -11.98 -17.80
C SER A 539 26.86 -13.33 -18.09
N GLY A 540 27.77 -13.76 -17.22
CA GLY A 540 28.48 -15.04 -17.31
C GLY A 540 27.66 -16.29 -16.96
N ILE A 541 26.34 -16.18 -16.69
CA ILE A 541 25.48 -17.29 -16.29
C ILE A 541 24.35 -17.45 -17.32
N LYS A 542 24.25 -18.61 -17.97
CA LYS A 542 23.16 -18.93 -18.91
C LYS A 542 21.86 -19.17 -18.14
N MET A 543 20.71 -18.78 -18.70
CA MET A 543 19.44 -18.77 -17.96
C MET A 543 18.91 -20.16 -17.61
N LEU A 544 19.34 -21.19 -18.33
CA LEU A 544 18.97 -22.58 -18.08
C LEU A 544 20.08 -23.41 -17.38
N ALA A 545 21.14 -22.75 -16.88
CA ALA A 545 22.28 -23.38 -16.22
C ALA A 545 22.07 -23.58 -14.71
N PHE A 546 21.01 -24.31 -14.32
CA PHE A 546 20.63 -24.50 -12.91
C PHE A 546 21.68 -25.22 -12.05
N GLN A 547 22.68 -25.86 -12.67
CA GLN A 547 23.83 -26.43 -11.97
C GLN A 547 24.81 -25.38 -11.43
N GLU A 548 24.77 -24.13 -11.91
CA GLU A 548 25.66 -23.03 -11.51
C GLU A 548 25.12 -22.22 -10.31
N ILE A 549 24.37 -22.87 -9.41
CA ILE A 549 23.74 -22.21 -8.25
C ILE A 549 24.75 -21.43 -7.39
N ASP A 550 25.93 -21.99 -7.13
CA ASP A 550 26.93 -21.36 -6.25
C ASP A 550 27.51 -20.08 -6.85
N LYS A 551 27.75 -20.10 -8.16
CA LYS A 551 28.23 -18.92 -8.89
C LYS A 551 27.18 -17.82 -8.92
N ALA A 552 25.91 -18.16 -9.11
CA ALA A 552 24.82 -17.20 -9.08
C ALA A 552 24.64 -16.59 -7.68
N ILE A 553 24.69 -17.40 -6.62
CA ILE A 553 24.63 -16.92 -5.23
C ILE A 553 25.76 -15.92 -4.97
N GLU A 554 27.00 -16.25 -5.33
CA GLU A 554 28.15 -15.38 -5.10
C GLU A 554 28.02 -14.02 -5.79
N VAL A 555 27.54 -14.01 -7.04
CA VAL A 555 27.25 -12.78 -7.78
C VAL A 555 26.21 -11.92 -7.04
N GLY A 556 25.16 -12.54 -6.50
CA GLY A 556 24.15 -11.85 -5.71
C GLY A 556 24.67 -11.30 -4.37
N ARG A 557 25.54 -12.06 -3.70
CA ARG A 557 26.20 -11.62 -2.46
C ARG A 557 27.02 -10.36 -2.70
N ARG A 558 27.92 -10.38 -3.68
CA ARG A 558 28.75 -9.24 -4.06
C ARG A 558 27.91 -8.00 -4.38
N ALA A 559 26.84 -8.16 -5.16
CA ALA A 559 25.96 -7.04 -5.52
C ALA A 559 25.25 -6.45 -4.29
N ALA A 560 24.83 -7.27 -3.33
CA ALA A 560 24.25 -6.78 -2.08
C ALA A 560 25.28 -6.10 -1.17
N GLU A 561 26.50 -6.63 -1.08
CA GLU A 561 27.60 -6.03 -0.31
C GLU A 561 27.97 -4.64 -0.85
N GLU A 562 28.03 -4.48 -2.18
CA GLU A 562 28.29 -3.20 -2.84
C GLU A 562 27.20 -2.14 -2.60
N ASN A 563 25.97 -2.57 -2.31
CA ASN A 563 24.81 -1.68 -2.12
C ASN A 563 24.36 -1.58 -0.65
N LEU A 564 25.10 -2.20 0.28
CA LEU A 564 24.66 -2.34 1.66
C LEU A 564 24.45 -0.99 2.37
N ASP A 565 25.31 -0.01 2.09
CA ASP A 565 25.20 1.32 2.67
C ASP A 565 23.98 2.07 2.13
N ALA A 566 23.69 1.98 0.83
CA ALA A 566 22.49 2.55 0.24
C ALA A 566 21.21 1.93 0.85
N ILE A 567 21.20 0.62 1.10
CA ILE A 567 20.07 -0.06 1.77
C ILE A 567 19.90 0.45 3.20
N ARG A 568 21.00 0.71 3.93
CA ARG A 568 20.93 1.27 5.29
C ARG A 568 20.40 2.70 5.28
N GLU A 569 20.85 3.54 4.34
CA GLU A 569 20.34 4.90 4.19
C GLU A 569 18.83 4.96 3.92
N LEU A 570 18.26 3.95 3.24
CA LEU A 570 16.81 3.84 3.06
C LEU A 570 16.03 3.50 4.34
N LEU A 571 16.70 2.93 5.35
CA LEU A 571 16.07 2.46 6.58
C LEU A 571 16.20 3.42 7.76
N ASP A 572 17.15 4.35 7.69
CA ASP A 572 17.39 5.41 8.68
C ASP A 572 16.31 6.51 8.60
#